data_AF-A0A3E2BNF5-F1
#
_entry.id   AF-A0A3E2BNF5-F1
#
_cell.length_a   1.000
_cell.length_b   1.000
_cell.length_c   1.000
_cell.angle_alpha   90.00
_cell.angle_beta   90.00
_cell.angle_gamma   90.00
#
_symmetry.space_group_name_H-M   'P 1'
#
loop_
_entity.id
_entity.type
_entity.pdbx_description
1 polymer ?
#
loop_
_entity_poly.entity_id
_entity_poly.type
_entity_poly.pdbx_seq_one_letter_code
_entity_poly.pdbx_strand_id
1 'polypeptide(L)'
;MSLEKILEKIELEARQEVERILSEAREKAEQIKKEAEQKAREQAETILRQAEAEGRLEASRIVTQAQLQRRMELLKTRRALINKVLAAALEKDELKRVRLKKEIVSREGLKQEALPSGKLLEELSQEVENDILEWLKI
;
A
#
# COMPACT_ATOMS: atom_id res chain seq x y z
N MET A 1 -58.37 68.56 -10.63
CA MET A 1 -57.35 67.59 -10.16
C MET A 1 -56.16 67.71 -11.09
N SER A 2 -55.07 68.34 -10.63
CA SER A 2 -53.93 68.75 -11.47
C SER A 2 -53.11 67.54 -11.95
N LEU A 3 -52.64 67.59 -13.20
CA LEU A 3 -51.70 66.64 -13.82
C LEU A 3 -50.46 66.36 -12.95
N GLU A 4 -50.05 67.33 -12.15
CA GLU A 4 -48.92 67.22 -11.22
C GLU A 4 -49.09 66.08 -10.21
N LYS A 5 -50.30 65.87 -9.68
CA LYS A 5 -50.57 64.78 -8.72
C LYS A 5 -50.48 63.40 -9.36
N ILE A 6 -50.75 63.29 -10.66
CA ILE A 6 -50.64 62.03 -11.40
C ILE A 6 -49.15 61.73 -11.63
N LEU A 7 -48.36 62.73 -12.02
CA LEU A 7 -46.92 62.59 -12.20
C LEU A 7 -46.20 62.21 -10.90
N GLU A 8 -46.52 62.86 -9.78
CA GLU A 8 -45.95 62.51 -8.46
C GLU A 8 -46.24 61.07 -8.06
N LYS A 9 -47.45 60.58 -8.37
CA LYS A 9 -47.85 59.21 -8.04
C LYS A 9 -47.12 58.18 -8.90
N ILE A 10 -46.94 58.48 -10.19
CA ILE A 10 -46.15 57.65 -11.11
C ILE A 10 -44.68 57.60 -10.66
N GLU A 11 -44.09 58.73 -10.26
CA GLU A 11 -42.72 58.75 -9.74
C GLU A 11 -42.58 57.93 -8.46
N LEU A 12 -43.54 58.03 -7.53
CA LEU A 12 -43.52 57.29 -6.29
C LEU A 12 -43.62 55.77 -6.55
N GLU A 13 -44.55 55.35 -7.40
CA GLU A 13 -44.75 53.95 -7.78
C GLU A 13 -43.51 53.41 -8.52
N ALA A 14 -42.90 54.20 -9.41
CA ALA A 14 -41.68 53.82 -10.10
C ALA A 14 -40.49 53.65 -9.14
N ARG A 15 -40.33 54.54 -8.16
CA ARG A 15 -39.27 54.43 -7.14
C ARG A 15 -39.45 53.20 -6.27
N GLN A 16 -40.68 52.93 -5.83
CA GLN A 16 -41.00 51.74 -5.03
C GLN A 16 -40.73 50.45 -5.81
N GLU A 17 -41.09 50.41 -7.08
CA GLU A 17 -40.84 49.24 -7.92
C GLU A 17 -39.34 49.03 -8.17
N VAL A 18 -38.58 50.11 -8.39
CA VAL A 18 -37.11 50.05 -8.50
C VAL A 18 -36.48 49.52 -7.21
N GLU A 19 -36.89 50.02 -6.05
CA GLU A 19 -36.39 49.54 -4.75
C GLU A 19 -36.71 48.05 -4.54
N ARG A 20 -37.92 47.61 -4.91
CA ARG A 20 -38.34 46.20 -4.82
C ARG A 20 -37.49 45.30 -5.72
N ILE A 21 -37.27 45.70 -6.97
CA ILE A 21 -36.43 44.94 -7.90
C ILE A 21 -34.99 44.86 -7.38
N LEU A 22 -34.45 45.96 -6.85
CA LEU A 22 -33.10 45.99 -6.29
C LEU A 22 -32.97 45.14 -5.04
N SER A 23 -33.97 45.12 -4.15
CA SER A 23 -33.95 44.27 -2.95
C SER A 23 -34.01 42.80 -3.34
N GLU A 24 -34.91 42.41 -4.24
CA GLU A 24 -35.02 41.03 -4.72
C GLU A 24 -33.74 40.57 -5.44
N ALA A 25 -33.12 41.44 -6.24
CA ALA A 25 -31.86 41.13 -6.91
C ALA A 25 -30.71 40.91 -5.91
N ARG A 26 -30.64 41.72 -4.85
CA ARG A 26 -29.63 41.57 -3.78
C ARG A 26 -29.85 40.29 -2.98
N GLU A 27 -31.10 39.97 -2.63
CA GLU A 27 -31.42 38.74 -1.91
C GLU A 27 -31.05 37.50 -2.73
N LYS A 28 -31.41 37.49 -4.03
CA LYS A 28 -31.03 36.40 -4.95
C LYS A 28 -29.51 36.28 -5.09
N ALA A 29 -28.79 37.39 -5.21
CA ALA A 29 -27.34 37.38 -5.29
C ALA A 29 -26.70 36.75 -4.03
N GLU A 30 -27.19 37.10 -2.84
CA GLU A 30 -26.65 36.53 -1.60
C GLU A 30 -27.05 35.07 -1.36
N GLN A 31 -28.21 34.64 -1.84
CA GLN A 31 -28.56 33.22 -1.86
C GLN A 31 -27.61 32.44 -2.76
N ILE A 32 -27.38 32.90 -3.99
CA ILE A 32 -26.46 32.26 -4.93
C ILE A 32 -25.05 32.18 -4.33
N LYS A 33 -24.58 33.26 -3.71
CA LYS A 33 -23.26 33.29 -3.06
C LYS A 33 -23.17 32.28 -1.92
N LYS A 34 -24.15 32.24 -1.02
CA LYS A 34 -24.17 31.28 0.10
C LYS A 34 -24.21 29.84 -0.39
N GLU A 35 -25.03 29.53 -1.38
CA GLU A 35 -25.08 28.19 -1.97
C GLU A 35 -23.76 27.79 -2.62
N ALA A 36 -23.12 28.70 -3.35
CA ALA A 36 -21.83 28.48 -3.97
C ALA A 36 -20.74 28.24 -2.91
N GLU A 37 -20.70 29.04 -1.84
CA GLU A 37 -19.78 28.87 -0.72
C GLU A 37 -19.99 27.52 -0.01
N GLN A 38 -21.24 27.14 0.22
CA GLN A 38 -21.55 25.85 0.85
C GLN A 38 -21.11 24.68 -0.01
N LYS A 39 -21.45 24.69 -1.31
CA LYS A 39 -21.01 23.65 -2.27
C LYS A 39 -19.49 23.56 -2.36
N ALA A 40 -18.80 24.71 -2.39
CA ALA A 40 -17.34 24.73 -2.41
C ALA A 40 -16.73 24.13 -1.14
N ARG A 41 -17.32 24.39 0.03
CA ARG A 41 -16.88 23.79 1.31
C ARG A 41 -17.09 22.28 1.33
N GLU A 42 -18.25 21.80 0.90
CA GLU A 42 -18.55 20.37 0.82
C GLU A 42 -17.61 19.64 -0.15
N GLN A 43 -17.31 20.25 -1.30
CA GLN A 43 -16.34 19.71 -2.24
C GLN A 43 -14.92 19.68 -1.65
N ALA A 44 -14.49 20.77 -1.03
CA ALA A 44 -13.17 20.84 -0.39
C ALA A 44 -13.02 19.78 0.72
N GLU A 45 -14.04 19.61 1.56
CA GLU A 45 -14.03 18.59 2.61
C GLU A 45 -13.98 17.17 2.02
N THR A 46 -14.72 16.93 0.94
CA THR A 46 -14.68 15.65 0.23
C THR A 46 -13.28 15.33 -0.31
N ILE A 47 -12.65 16.31 -0.97
CA ILE A 47 -11.29 16.18 -1.51
C ILE A 47 -10.29 15.91 -0.39
N LEU A 48 -10.38 16.64 0.74
CA LEU A 48 -9.49 16.45 1.89
C LEU A 48 -9.64 15.05 2.48
N ARG A 49 -10.88 14.57 2.70
CA ARG A 49 -11.12 13.22 3.23
C ARG A 49 -10.59 12.13 2.29
N GLN A 50 -10.74 12.30 0.98
CA GLN A 50 -10.19 11.36 -0.01
C GLN A 50 -8.66 11.36 0.03
N ALA A 51 -8.04 12.54 0.01
CA ALA A 51 -6.58 12.67 0.08
C ALA A 51 -6.00 12.09 1.38
N GLU A 52 -6.67 12.27 2.52
CA GLU A 52 -6.26 11.66 3.78
C GLU A 52 -6.35 10.13 3.74
N ALA A 53 -7.42 9.57 3.17
CA ALA A 53 -7.58 8.12 3.04
C ALA A 53 -6.51 7.52 2.13
N GLU A 54 -6.25 8.15 0.98
CA GLU A 54 -5.19 7.76 0.05
C GLU A 54 -3.81 7.85 0.71
N GLY A 55 -3.53 8.94 1.43
CA GLY A 55 -2.27 9.12 2.16
C GLY A 55 -2.04 8.05 3.21
N ARG A 56 -3.08 7.64 3.95
CA ARG A 56 -2.99 6.54 4.92
C ARG A 56 -2.72 5.20 4.26
N LEU A 57 -3.37 4.92 3.13
CA LEU A 57 -3.16 3.69 2.37
C LEU A 57 -1.72 3.61 1.82
N GLU A 58 -1.21 4.71 1.27
CA GLU A 58 0.14 4.76 0.72
C GLU A 58 1.20 4.65 1.84
N ALA A 59 0.99 5.30 2.98
CA ALA A 59 1.87 5.14 4.15
C ALA A 59 1.93 3.69 4.62
N SER A 60 0.77 3.01 4.70
CA SER A 60 0.69 1.59 5.06
C SER A 60 1.41 0.70 4.03
N ARG A 61 1.26 1.00 2.74
CA ARG A 61 1.95 0.30 1.66
C ARG A 61 3.46 0.42 1.78
N ILE A 62 3.97 1.63 2.01
CA ILE A 62 5.41 1.89 2.18
C ILE A 62 5.97 1.08 3.35
N VAL A 63 5.30 1.11 4.50
CA VAL A 63 5.72 0.37 5.70
C VAL A 63 5.73 -1.13 5.44
N THR A 64 4.68 -1.66 4.83
CA THR A 64 4.56 -3.09 4.51
C THR A 64 5.65 -3.53 3.53
N GLN A 65 5.92 -2.72 2.51
CA GLN A 65 6.97 -2.99 1.54
C GLN A 65 8.37 -2.98 2.18
N ALA A 66 8.65 -2.01 3.05
CA ALA A 66 9.91 -1.95 3.79
C ALA A 66 10.10 -3.16 4.71
N GLN A 67 9.05 -3.60 5.41
CA GLN A 67 9.09 -4.80 6.24
C GLN A 67 9.35 -6.06 5.41
N LEU A 68 8.70 -6.18 4.26
CA LEU A 68 8.91 -7.30 3.34
C LEU A 68 10.36 -7.32 2.82
N GLN A 69 10.87 -6.17 2.34
CA GLN A 69 12.25 -6.04 1.87
C GLN A 69 13.25 -6.45 2.97
N ARG A 70 13.08 -5.93 4.18
CA ARG A 70 13.91 -6.31 5.33
C ARG A 70 13.89 -7.82 5.57
N ARG A 71 12.72 -8.45 5.53
CA ARG A 71 12.60 -9.91 5.73
C ARG A 71 13.29 -10.68 4.62
N MET A 72 13.15 -10.25 3.36
CA MET A 72 13.82 -10.87 2.22
C MET A 72 15.35 -10.77 2.32
N GLU A 73 15.88 -9.59 2.68
CA GLU A 73 17.33 -9.39 2.85
C GLU A 73 17.89 -10.26 3.98
N LEU A 74 17.16 -10.34 5.09
CA LEU A 74 17.53 -11.18 6.22
C LEU A 74 17.56 -12.67 5.83
N LEU A 75 16.54 -13.16 5.13
CA LEU A 75 16.50 -14.54 4.63
C LEU A 75 17.63 -14.82 3.64
N LYS A 76 17.87 -13.90 2.70
CA LYS A 76 18.98 -14.00 1.74
C LYS A 76 20.33 -14.09 2.45
N THR A 77 20.55 -13.25 3.45
CA THR A 77 21.78 -13.23 4.24
C THR A 77 21.96 -14.52 5.04
N ARG A 78 20.89 -15.00 5.70
CA ARG A 78 20.91 -16.28 6.42
C ARG A 78 21.29 -17.42 5.50
N ARG A 79 20.62 -17.55 4.35
CA ARG A 79 20.91 -18.61 3.37
C ARG A 79 22.34 -18.53 2.84
N ALA A 80 22.85 -17.33 2.58
CA ALA A 80 24.23 -17.14 2.16
C ALA A 80 25.24 -17.61 3.23
N LEU A 81 24.97 -17.32 4.51
CA LEU A 81 25.81 -17.78 5.62
C LEU A 81 25.77 -19.31 5.77
N ILE A 82 24.58 -19.92 5.70
CA ILE A 82 24.42 -21.37 5.74
C ILE A 82 25.22 -22.02 4.61
N ASN A 83 25.02 -21.57 3.38
CA ASN A 83 25.74 -22.08 2.21
C ASN A 83 27.27 -21.94 2.38
N LYS A 84 27.74 -20.82 2.93
CA LYS A 84 29.17 -20.61 3.18
C LYS A 84 29.72 -21.61 4.20
N VAL A 85 28.99 -21.86 5.29
CA VAL A 85 29.38 -22.82 6.32
C VAL A 85 29.36 -24.24 5.76
N LEU A 86 28.34 -24.61 5.00
CA LEU A 86 28.24 -25.94 4.38
C LEU A 86 29.35 -26.19 3.37
N ALA A 87 29.66 -25.21 2.52
CA ALA A 87 30.78 -25.30 1.59
C ALA A 87 32.11 -25.53 2.34
N ALA A 88 32.39 -24.72 3.37
CA ALA A 88 33.59 -24.87 4.19
C ALA A 88 33.64 -26.21 4.94
N ALA A 89 32.50 -26.74 5.37
CA ALA A 89 32.42 -28.06 6.00
C ALA A 89 32.75 -29.18 5.01
N LEU A 90 32.19 -29.15 3.80
CA LEU A 90 32.45 -30.15 2.76
C LEU A 90 33.89 -30.13 2.23
N GLU A 91 34.60 -29.01 2.37
CA GLU A 91 36.03 -28.94 2.07
C GLU A 91 36.91 -29.69 3.08
N LYS A 92 36.40 -30.01 4.28
CA LYS A 92 37.14 -30.80 5.28
C LYS A 92 37.34 -32.25 4.81
N ASP A 93 38.58 -32.73 4.92
CA ASP A 93 38.97 -34.05 4.41
C ASP A 93 38.25 -35.23 5.10
N GLU A 94 37.75 -35.02 6.31
CA GLU A 94 36.94 -36.00 7.05
C GLU A 94 35.61 -36.31 6.32
N LEU A 95 34.95 -35.28 5.79
CA LEU A 95 33.68 -35.39 5.08
C LEU A 95 33.86 -35.88 3.64
N LYS A 96 35.01 -35.61 2.99
CA LYS A 96 35.35 -36.15 1.67
C LYS A 96 35.48 -37.68 1.65
N ARG A 97 35.75 -38.29 2.80
CA ARG A 97 35.86 -39.75 2.96
C ARG A 97 34.50 -40.43 3.15
N VAL A 98 33.45 -39.68 3.49
CA VAL A 98 32.12 -40.21 3.73
C VAL A 98 31.42 -40.43 2.39
N ARG A 99 31.18 -41.69 2.02
CA ARG A 99 30.38 -42.05 0.84
C ARG A 99 28.91 -42.09 1.23
N LEU A 100 28.19 -41.02 0.94
CA LEU A 100 26.76 -40.93 1.18
C LEU A 100 26.01 -41.69 0.08
N LYS A 101 25.03 -42.51 0.50
CA LYS A 101 24.13 -43.25 -0.39
C LYS A 101 22.73 -42.68 -0.22
N LYS A 102 22.02 -42.51 -1.32
CA LYS A 102 20.62 -42.11 -1.36
C LYS A 102 19.76 -43.36 -1.54
N GLU A 103 18.75 -43.52 -0.69
CA GLU A 103 17.68 -44.49 -0.90
C GLU A 103 16.50 -43.80 -1.58
N ILE A 104 16.12 -44.31 -2.75
CA ILE A 104 14.95 -43.86 -3.50
C ILE A 104 13.86 -44.91 -3.30
N VAL A 105 12.79 -44.51 -2.63
CA VAL A 105 11.60 -45.33 -2.44
C VAL A 105 10.70 -45.17 -3.66
N SER A 106 10.56 -46.20 -4.48
CA SER A 106 9.62 -46.22 -5.62
C SER A 106 8.61 -47.36 -5.49
N ARG A 107 7.56 -47.34 -6.32
CA ARG A 107 6.56 -48.43 -6.39
C ARG A 107 7.15 -49.79 -6.76
N GLU A 108 8.37 -49.81 -7.29
CA GLU A 108 9.09 -51.02 -7.74
C GLU A 108 10.07 -51.55 -6.68
N GLY A 109 10.24 -50.86 -5.55
CA GLY A 109 11.15 -51.23 -4.45
C GLY A 109 12.16 -50.14 -4.09
N LEU A 110 13.07 -50.48 -3.15
CA LEU A 110 14.14 -49.60 -2.69
C LEU A 110 15.32 -49.66 -3.67
N LYS A 111 15.69 -48.52 -4.27
CA LYS A 111 16.91 -48.39 -5.10
C LYS A 111 17.94 -47.50 -4.39
N GLN A 112 19.17 -47.99 -4.24
CA GLN A 112 20.29 -47.22 -3.68
C GLN A 112 21.14 -46.62 -4.79
N GLU A 113 21.32 -45.30 -4.78
CA GLU A 113 22.23 -44.57 -5.68
C GLU A 113 23.33 -43.88 -4.88
N ALA A 114 24.54 -43.81 -5.43
CA ALA A 114 25.62 -43.05 -4.83
C ALA A 114 25.37 -41.56 -5.02
N LEU A 115 25.36 -40.77 -3.94
CA LEU A 115 25.16 -39.33 -4.05
C LEU A 115 26.51 -38.65 -4.36
N PRO A 116 26.69 -38.06 -5.57
CA PRO A 116 27.94 -37.40 -5.90
C PRO A 116 28.10 -36.13 -5.03
N SER A 117 29.33 -35.85 -4.60
CA SER A 117 29.62 -34.77 -3.66
C SER A 117 29.18 -33.38 -4.15
N GLY A 118 29.11 -33.17 -5.47
CA GLY A 118 28.62 -31.94 -6.08
C GLY A 118 27.11 -31.71 -5.95
N LYS A 119 26.31 -32.77 -5.74
CA LYS A 119 24.85 -32.69 -5.55
C LYS A 119 24.44 -32.70 -4.07
N LEU A 120 25.36 -33.01 -3.16
CA LEU A 120 25.09 -33.02 -1.71
C LEU A 120 24.56 -31.68 -1.21
N LEU A 121 25.20 -30.59 -1.63
CA LEU A 121 24.77 -29.24 -1.25
C LEU A 121 23.40 -28.91 -1.81
N GLU A 122 23.08 -29.30 -3.04
CA GLU A 122 21.78 -28.98 -3.64
C GLU A 122 20.63 -29.77 -3.02
N GLU A 123 20.84 -31.05 -2.72
CA GLU A 123 19.78 -31.92 -2.21
C GLU A 123 19.60 -31.81 -0.69
N LEU A 124 20.68 -31.61 0.07
CA LEU A 124 20.62 -31.55 1.54
C LEU A 124 20.57 -30.13 2.09
N SER A 125 20.80 -29.09 1.28
CA SER A 125 20.83 -27.70 1.80
C SER A 125 19.53 -27.33 2.51
N GLN A 126 18.37 -27.79 2.02
CA GLN A 126 17.09 -27.44 2.64
C GLN A 126 16.83 -28.21 3.93
N GLU A 127 17.20 -29.49 3.99
CA GLU A 127 17.12 -30.29 5.23
C GLU A 127 18.08 -29.76 6.28
N VAL A 128 19.33 -29.49 5.91
CA VAL A 128 20.33 -28.94 6.83
C VAL A 128 19.98 -27.51 7.26
N GLU A 129 19.39 -26.70 6.38
CA GLU A 129 18.85 -25.39 6.75
C GLU A 129 17.73 -25.52 7.79
N ASN A 130 16.80 -26.47 7.60
CA ASN A 130 15.75 -26.76 8.58
C ASN A 130 16.32 -27.24 9.92
N ASP A 131 17.29 -28.16 9.91
CA ASP A 131 17.93 -28.67 11.13
C ASP A 131 18.66 -27.56 11.89
N ILE A 132 19.36 -26.66 11.17
CA ILE A 132 20.02 -25.50 11.76
C ILE A 132 18.99 -24.55 12.39
N LEU A 133 17.86 -24.31 11.72
CA LEU A 133 16.78 -23.48 12.25
C LEU A 133 16.16 -24.10 13.50
N GLU A 134 15.88 -25.40 13.50
CA GLU A 134 15.40 -26.14 14.68
C GLU A 134 16.39 -26.06 15.85
N TRP A 135 17.69 -26.25 15.57
CA TRP A 135 18.72 -26.21 16.61
C TRP A 135 18.89 -24.82 17.22
N LEU A 136 18.73 -23.78 16.41
CA LEU A 136 18.76 -22.39 16.85
C LEU A 136 17.45 -21.93 17.51
N LYS A 137 16.36 -22.72 17.42
CA LYS A 137 15.01 -22.40 17.90
C LYS A 137 14.43 -21.13 17.28
N ILE A 138 14.67 -20.91 15.99
CA ILE A 138 14.20 -19.73 15.22
C ILE A 138 13.41 -20.20 14.01
#